data_AF-A0A7S1MBG0-F1
#
_entry.id   AF-A0A7S1MBG0-F1
#
_cell.length_a   1.000
_cell.length_b   1.000
_cell.length_c   1.000
_cell.angle_alpha   90.00
_cell.angle_beta   90.00
_cell.angle_gamma   90.00
#
_symmetry.space_group_name_H-M   'P 1'
#
loop_
_entity.id
_entity.type
_entity.pdbx_description
1 polymer ?
#
loop_
_entity_poly.entity_id
_entity_poly.type
_entity_poly.pdbx_seq_one_letter_code
_entity_poly.pdbx_strand_id
1 'polypeptide(L)'
;AELAQALQRQEWEANAGTEQASGDSRGGSQRKQREEALSERPPAVFQGWLSKRGPSASYGWRRFWCVARPGALECYVAEDCAERKSEIVLPATARVTAFTASDAPSDAIKHRRDYKFGFVLDQQPSAGRERRVFYFDPGSKEALQRWTRALEEASGAARTARKA
;
A
#
# COMPACT_ATOMS: atom_id res chain seq x y z
N ALA A 1 10.86 12.55 14.56
CA ALA A 1 9.84 11.92 13.69
C ALA A 1 9.26 12.92 12.69
N GLU A 2 8.83 14.11 13.14
CA GLU A 2 8.20 15.16 12.32
C GLU A 2 9.07 15.70 11.16
N LEU A 3 10.37 15.91 11.40
CA LEU A 3 11.29 16.44 10.38
C LEU A 3 11.50 15.48 9.21
N ALA A 4 11.49 14.17 9.47
CA ALA A 4 11.57 13.13 8.43
C ALA A 4 10.27 13.07 7.59
N GLN A 5 9.12 13.33 8.22
CA GLN A 5 7.83 13.36 7.52
C GLN A 5 7.70 14.61 6.62
N ALA A 6 8.20 15.76 7.09
CA ALA A 6 8.20 17.01 6.32
C ALA A 6 9.11 16.92 5.09
N LEU A 7 10.31 16.34 5.22
CA LEU A 7 11.22 16.12 4.10
C LEU A 7 10.62 15.17 3.04
N GLN A 8 9.93 14.11 3.49
CA GLN A 8 9.26 13.17 2.58
C GLN A 8 8.11 13.82 1.79
N ARG A 9 7.37 14.77 2.40
CA ARG A 9 6.35 15.58 1.72
C ARG A 9 6.97 16.46 0.65
N GLN A 10 8.07 17.15 0.96
CA GLN A 10 8.80 17.99 -0.01
C GLN A 10 9.38 17.16 -1.16
N GLU A 11 9.99 16.00 -0.89
CA GLU A 11 10.49 15.09 -1.91
C GLU A 11 9.36 14.50 -2.78
N TRP A 12 8.14 14.38 -2.26
CA TRP A 12 6.96 14.04 -3.06
C TRP A 12 6.59 15.18 -4.01
N GLU A 13 6.38 16.38 -3.49
CA GLU A 13 5.96 17.54 -4.28
C GLU A 13 6.95 17.85 -5.41
N ALA A 14 8.26 17.73 -5.13
CA ALA A 14 9.31 17.95 -6.12
C ALA A 14 9.29 16.91 -7.27
N ASN A 15 8.74 15.71 -7.05
CA ASN A 15 8.72 14.62 -8.04
C ASN A 15 7.32 14.34 -8.62
N ALA A 16 6.27 14.99 -8.12
CA ALA A 16 4.87 14.77 -8.53
C ALA A 16 4.48 15.50 -9.82
N GLY A 17 5.44 16.08 -10.56
CA GLY A 17 5.21 16.68 -11.86
C GLY A 17 4.82 15.61 -12.88
N THR A 18 3.53 15.28 -12.97
CA THR A 18 2.67 14.98 -14.14
C THR A 18 1.45 14.15 -13.69
N GLU A 19 0.62 14.65 -12.78
CA GLU A 19 -0.78 14.23 -12.68
C GLU A 19 -1.64 15.50 -12.60
N GLN A 20 -2.52 15.67 -13.59
CA GLN A 20 -3.37 16.85 -13.74
C GLN A 20 -4.28 17.01 -12.52
N ALA A 21 -4.06 18.10 -11.79
CA ALA A 21 -5.00 18.64 -10.83
C ALA A 21 -6.18 19.29 -11.57
N SER A 22 -7.37 18.72 -11.40
CA SER A 22 -8.63 19.46 -11.61
C SER A 22 -9.07 19.98 -10.26
N GLY A 23 -8.84 21.27 -10.02
CA GLY A 23 -9.32 21.96 -8.84
C GLY A 23 -10.81 22.23 -8.92
N ASP A 24 -11.51 22.12 -7.80
CA ASP A 24 -12.72 22.89 -7.58
C ASP A 24 -12.85 23.28 -6.10
N SER A 25 -13.23 24.54 -5.89
CA SER A 25 -13.17 25.27 -4.63
C SER A 25 -14.50 25.17 -3.90
N ARG A 26 -14.58 24.48 -2.74
CA ARG A 26 -15.73 24.53 -1.79
C ARG A 26 -15.36 23.95 -0.39
N GLY A 27 -14.55 24.69 0.36
CA GLY A 27 -13.85 24.24 1.59
C GLY A 27 -14.67 23.99 2.86
N GLY A 28 -16.01 24.03 2.84
CA GLY A 28 -16.84 23.81 4.04
C GLY A 28 -17.51 22.43 4.12
N SER A 29 -17.92 21.87 2.98
CA SER A 29 -18.75 20.65 2.91
C SER A 29 -17.93 19.36 2.89
N GLN A 30 -16.71 19.42 2.36
CA GLN A 30 -15.82 18.25 2.24
C GLN A 30 -15.34 17.71 3.59
N ARG A 31 -15.21 18.56 4.62
CA ARG A 31 -14.69 18.12 5.92
C ARG A 31 -15.65 17.16 6.63
N LYS A 32 -16.96 17.45 6.56
CA LYS A 32 -18.02 16.63 7.18
C LYS A 32 -18.25 15.32 6.42
N GLN A 33 -18.30 15.37 5.08
CA GLN A 33 -18.42 14.17 4.24
C GLN A 33 -17.21 13.24 4.35
N ARG A 34 -16.01 13.79 4.58
CA ARG A 34 -14.79 13.01 4.75
C ARG A 34 -14.72 12.32 6.11
N GLU A 35 -15.29 12.94 7.14
CA GLU A 35 -15.39 12.38 8.49
C GLU A 35 -16.46 11.27 8.56
N GLU A 36 -17.61 11.43 7.89
CA GLU A 36 -18.60 10.36 7.69
C GLU A 36 -18.07 9.20 6.84
N ALA A 37 -17.35 9.48 5.74
CA ALA A 37 -16.75 8.43 4.92
C ALA A 37 -15.57 7.68 5.60
N LEU A 38 -15.03 8.21 6.70
CA LEU A 38 -14.06 7.52 7.55
C LEU A 38 -14.75 6.65 8.62
N SER A 39 -15.95 7.06 9.07
CA SER A 39 -16.79 6.34 10.04
C SER A 39 -17.34 5.00 9.50
N GLU A 40 -17.58 4.89 8.19
CA GLU A 40 -18.10 3.65 7.59
C GLU A 40 -17.02 2.64 7.17
N ARG A 41 -15.74 2.99 7.33
CA ARG A 41 -14.67 2.09 6.89
C ARG A 41 -14.50 0.95 7.90
N PRO A 42 -14.36 -0.30 7.43
CA PRO A 42 -14.04 -1.40 8.31
C PRO A 42 -12.76 -1.12 9.11
N PRO A 43 -12.67 -1.56 10.38
CA PRO A 43 -11.47 -1.42 11.18
C PRO A 43 -10.21 -1.94 10.47
N ALA A 44 -9.08 -1.29 10.73
CA ALA A 44 -7.80 -1.76 10.19
C ALA A 44 -7.43 -3.10 10.85
N VAL A 45 -7.04 -4.07 10.03
CA VAL A 45 -6.46 -5.34 10.49
C VAL A 45 -5.04 -5.08 11.01
N PHE A 46 -4.29 -4.26 10.29
CA PHE A 46 -2.93 -3.88 10.66
C PHE A 46 -2.53 -2.55 10.00
N GLN A 47 -1.61 -1.83 10.62
CA GLN A 47 -1.04 -0.60 10.07
C GLN A 47 0.42 -0.45 10.47
N GLY A 48 1.18 0.25 9.64
CA GLY A 48 2.60 0.44 9.87
C GLY A 48 3.31 1.01 8.66
N TRP A 49 4.59 1.35 8.84
CA TRP A 49 5.41 1.82 7.73
C TRP A 49 5.83 0.67 6.81
N LEU A 50 5.70 0.89 5.50
CA LEU A 50 6.26 0.05 4.45
C LEU A 50 7.05 0.90 3.45
N SER A 51 8.19 0.40 3.00
CA SER A 51 8.83 0.91 1.80
C SER A 51 8.15 0.28 0.60
N LYS A 52 7.60 1.08 -0.32
CA LYS A 52 6.93 0.63 -1.54
C LYS A 52 7.73 1.05 -2.77
N ARG A 53 7.85 0.17 -3.75
CA ARG A 53 8.46 0.49 -5.05
C ARG A 53 7.52 1.33 -5.91
N GLY A 54 8.06 2.38 -6.52
CA GLY A 54 7.36 3.13 -7.57
C GLY A 54 7.31 2.36 -8.90
N PRO A 55 6.43 2.77 -9.84
CA PRO A 55 6.14 2.02 -11.07
C PRO A 55 7.32 1.94 -12.05
N SER A 56 8.24 2.90 -12.03
CA SER A 56 9.43 2.91 -12.89
C SER A 56 10.73 2.75 -12.10
N ALA A 57 11.79 2.33 -12.79
CA ALA A 57 13.13 2.23 -12.21
C ALA A 57 13.60 3.56 -11.57
N SER A 58 13.26 4.70 -12.16
CA SER A 58 13.65 6.03 -11.66
C SER A 58 12.92 6.49 -10.40
N TYR A 59 11.71 6.00 -10.12
CA TYR A 59 10.91 6.42 -8.95
C TYR A 59 11.43 5.87 -7.61
N GLY A 60 12.31 4.87 -7.63
CA GLY A 60 12.89 4.28 -6.42
C GLY A 60 11.91 3.63 -5.44
N TRP A 61 12.40 3.43 -4.22
CA TRP A 61 11.63 2.95 -3.07
C TRP A 61 11.28 4.12 -2.18
N ARG A 62 10.03 4.15 -1.72
CA ARG A 62 9.53 5.26 -0.89
C ARG A 62 8.74 4.72 0.28
N ARG A 63 8.89 5.36 1.42
CA ARG A 63 8.24 4.95 2.66
C ARG A 63 6.82 5.53 2.74
N PHE A 64 5.86 4.70 3.10
CA PHE A 64 4.45 5.08 3.29
C PHE A 64 3.93 4.50 4.59
N TRP A 65 3.05 5.23 5.24
CA TRP A 65 2.22 4.67 6.28
C TRP A 65 1.11 3.86 5.61
N CYS A 66 1.13 2.55 5.79
CA CYS A 66 0.18 1.66 5.17
C CYS A 66 -0.86 1.20 6.18
N VAL A 67 -2.10 1.05 5.73
CA VAL A 67 -3.23 0.56 6.51
C VAL A 67 -3.90 -0.56 5.73
N ALA A 68 -3.84 -1.78 6.26
CA ALA A 68 -4.55 -2.94 5.72
C ALA A 68 -5.95 -2.99 6.31
N ARG A 69 -6.96 -2.94 5.45
CA ARG A 69 -8.39 -3.08 5.79
C ARG A 69 -8.99 -4.21 4.95
N PRO A 70 -10.11 -4.82 5.39
CA PRO A 70 -10.88 -5.72 4.55
C PRO A 70 -11.06 -5.17 3.12
N GLY A 71 -10.48 -5.87 2.13
CA GLY A 71 -10.57 -5.51 0.72
C GLY A 71 -9.60 -4.44 0.19
N ALA A 72 -8.74 -3.82 1.02
CA ALA A 72 -7.81 -2.81 0.54
C ALA A 72 -6.53 -2.63 1.39
N LEU A 73 -5.43 -2.26 0.73
CA LEU A 73 -4.22 -1.71 1.34
C LEU A 73 -4.10 -0.23 0.95
N GLU A 74 -4.27 0.65 1.93
CA GLU A 74 -4.18 2.09 1.74
C GLU A 74 -2.78 2.58 2.09
N CYS A 75 -2.19 3.46 1.30
CA CYS A 75 -0.87 4.04 1.53
C CYS A 75 -0.96 5.55 1.68
N TYR A 76 -0.43 6.07 2.78
CA TYR A 76 -0.46 7.46 3.17
C TYR A 76 0.95 8.01 3.31
N VAL A 77 1.09 9.33 3.24
CA VAL A 77 2.37 9.99 3.49
C VAL A 77 2.78 9.89 4.96
N ALA A 78 1.81 9.92 5.87
CA ALA A 78 2.01 9.97 7.31
C ALA A 78 0.96 9.17 8.08
N GLU A 79 1.22 8.97 9.38
CA GLU A 79 0.42 8.15 10.29
C GLU A 79 -0.98 8.72 10.56
N ASP A 80 -1.12 10.05 10.43
CA ASP A 80 -2.39 10.77 10.56
C ASP A 80 -3.42 10.39 9.48
N CYS A 81 -3.00 9.64 8.47
CA CYS A 81 -3.82 9.24 7.32
C CYS A 81 -4.47 10.45 6.60
N ALA A 82 -3.88 11.65 6.73
CA ALA A 82 -4.44 12.89 6.20
C ALA A 82 -4.29 13.02 4.69
N GLU A 83 -3.32 12.33 4.09
CA GLU A 83 -3.11 12.35 2.64
C GLU A 83 -2.84 10.93 2.11
N ARG A 84 -3.83 10.39 1.41
CA ARG A 84 -3.74 9.07 0.78
C ARG A 84 -3.09 9.19 -0.60
N LYS A 85 -2.00 8.45 -0.83
CA LYS A 85 -1.27 8.44 -2.10
C LYS A 85 -1.64 7.28 -3.00
N SER A 86 -1.99 6.14 -2.42
CA SER A 86 -2.48 5.01 -3.22
C SER A 86 -3.44 4.15 -2.43
N GLU A 87 -4.34 3.50 -3.15
CA GLU A 87 -5.18 2.42 -2.65
C GLU A 87 -4.96 1.20 -3.55
N ILE A 88 -4.67 0.05 -2.95
CA ILE A 88 -4.51 -1.22 -3.65
C ILE A 88 -5.65 -2.11 -3.22
N VAL A 89 -6.53 -2.47 -4.16
CA VAL A 89 -7.62 -3.41 -3.90
C VAL A 89 -7.03 -4.77 -3.54
N LEU A 90 -7.53 -5.38 -2.46
CA LEU A 90 -7.18 -6.72 -2.02
C LEU A 90 -8.36 -7.65 -2.33
N PRO A 91 -8.52 -8.13 -3.57
CA PRO A 91 -9.51 -9.17 -3.86
C PRO A 91 -9.18 -10.44 -3.07
N ALA A 92 -10.15 -11.34 -2.94
CA ALA A 92 -9.97 -12.63 -2.27
C ALA A 92 -8.90 -13.53 -2.92
N THR A 93 -8.49 -13.21 -4.15
CA THR A 93 -7.43 -13.88 -4.90
C THR A 93 -6.05 -13.27 -4.68
N ALA A 94 -5.95 -12.16 -3.94
CA ALA A 94 -4.69 -11.49 -3.71
C ALA A 94 -3.74 -12.41 -2.95
N ARG A 95 -2.46 -12.37 -3.33
CA ARG A 95 -1.42 -13.21 -2.73
C ARG A 95 -0.22 -12.38 -2.33
N VAL A 96 0.34 -12.71 -1.18
CA VAL A 96 1.58 -12.14 -0.68
C VAL A 96 2.67 -13.20 -0.77
N THR A 97 3.78 -12.87 -1.44
CA THR A 97 4.92 -13.79 -1.61
C THR A 97 6.21 -13.09 -1.22
N ALA A 98 6.94 -13.61 -0.23
CA ALA A 98 8.24 -13.06 0.16
C ALA A 98 9.25 -13.15 -0.99
N PHE A 99 10.17 -12.20 -1.11
CA PHE A 99 11.20 -12.20 -2.17
C PHE A 99 12.14 -13.42 -2.12
N THR A 100 12.22 -14.07 -0.96
CA THR A 100 13.03 -15.27 -0.74
C THR A 100 12.28 -16.56 -1.07
N ALA A 101 10.97 -16.51 -1.32
CA ALA A 101 10.19 -17.69 -1.68
C ALA A 101 10.56 -18.17 -3.09
N SER A 102 10.58 -19.50 -3.28
CA SER A 102 10.93 -20.12 -4.56
C SER A 102 9.94 -19.80 -5.68
N ASP A 103 8.71 -19.44 -5.34
CA ASP A 103 7.64 -19.07 -6.26
C ASP A 103 7.43 -17.55 -6.37
N ALA A 104 8.37 -16.75 -5.85
CA ALA A 104 8.36 -15.31 -6.04
C ALA A 104 8.50 -14.96 -7.54
N PRO A 105 7.81 -13.91 -8.02
CA PRO A 105 8.01 -13.39 -9.37
C PRO A 105 9.49 -13.14 -9.70
N SER A 106 9.90 -13.45 -10.94
CA SER A 106 11.30 -13.44 -11.35
C SER A 106 12.00 -12.09 -11.15
N ASP A 107 11.26 -10.99 -11.20
CA ASP A 107 11.75 -9.64 -10.97
C ASP A 107 11.93 -9.30 -9.49
N ALA A 108 11.22 -9.96 -8.56
CA ALA A 108 11.47 -9.86 -7.12
C ALA A 108 12.90 -10.27 -6.75
N ILE A 109 13.51 -11.19 -7.52
CA ILE A 109 14.90 -11.63 -7.36
C ILE A 109 15.87 -10.44 -7.46
N LYS A 110 15.55 -9.42 -8.24
CA LYS A 110 16.38 -8.21 -8.40
C LYS A 110 16.46 -7.38 -7.11
N HIS A 111 15.49 -7.56 -6.20
CA HIS A 111 15.35 -6.74 -4.99
C HIS A 111 15.79 -7.47 -3.72
N ARG A 112 15.87 -8.80 -3.74
CA ARG A 112 16.13 -9.63 -2.55
C ARG A 112 17.44 -9.31 -1.80
N ARG A 113 18.44 -8.74 -2.47
CA ARG A 113 19.73 -8.38 -1.86
C ARG A 113 19.58 -7.20 -0.91
N ASP A 114 18.90 -6.16 -1.37
CA ASP A 114 18.78 -4.86 -0.67
C ASP A 114 17.53 -4.84 0.23
N TYR A 115 16.50 -5.61 -0.13
CA TYR A 115 15.22 -5.71 0.57
C TYR A 115 14.99 -7.17 0.99
N LYS A 116 15.82 -7.65 1.92
CA LYS A 116 15.85 -9.06 2.36
C LYS A 116 14.53 -9.55 2.95
N PHE A 117 13.72 -8.63 3.47
CA PHE A 117 12.44 -8.92 4.08
C PHE A 117 11.28 -8.45 3.19
N GLY A 118 11.57 -8.12 1.93
CA GLY A 118 10.58 -7.65 0.99
C GLY A 118 9.62 -8.74 0.55
N PHE A 119 8.45 -8.31 0.09
CA PHE A 119 7.40 -9.16 -0.44
C PHE A 119 6.74 -8.54 -1.66
N VAL A 120 6.18 -9.40 -2.51
CA VAL A 120 5.30 -9.04 -3.61
C VAL A 120 3.87 -9.19 -3.15
N LEU A 121 3.05 -8.17 -3.40
CA LEU A 121 1.60 -8.24 -3.36
C LEU A 121 1.09 -8.36 -4.81
N ASP A 122 0.54 -9.52 -5.13
CA ASP A 122 -0.07 -9.83 -6.43
C ASP A 122 -1.59 -9.84 -6.27
N GLN A 123 -2.29 -8.93 -6.95
CA GLN A 123 -3.75 -8.85 -6.84
C GLN A 123 -4.46 -10.01 -7.56
N GLN A 124 -3.85 -10.55 -8.61
CA GLN A 124 -4.43 -11.60 -9.44
C GLN A 124 -3.32 -12.50 -10.00
N PRO A 125 -2.87 -13.51 -9.22
CA PRO A 125 -1.82 -14.42 -9.64
C PRO A 125 -2.11 -15.18 -10.96
N SER A 126 -3.39 -15.31 -11.31
CA SER A 126 -3.84 -15.97 -12.55
C SER A 126 -3.84 -15.07 -13.80
N ALA A 127 -3.61 -13.76 -13.68
CA ALA A 127 -3.67 -12.81 -14.80
C ALA A 127 -2.46 -12.87 -15.78
N GLY A 128 -1.53 -13.81 -15.57
CA GLY A 128 -0.43 -14.04 -16.49
C GLY A 128 0.55 -12.86 -16.58
N ARG A 129 0.80 -12.35 -17.80
CA ARG A 129 1.81 -11.30 -18.08
C ARG A 129 1.34 -9.88 -17.77
N GLU A 130 0.03 -9.64 -17.75
CA GLU A 130 -0.56 -8.33 -17.47
C GLU A 130 -0.87 -8.11 -15.99
N ARG A 131 -0.45 -9.07 -15.14
CA ARG A 131 -0.72 -8.98 -13.71
C ARG A 131 0.00 -7.80 -13.09
N ARG A 132 -0.75 -7.01 -12.32
CA ARG A 132 -0.21 -5.88 -11.56
C ARG A 132 0.31 -6.37 -10.22
N VAL A 133 1.62 -6.22 -10.03
CA VAL A 133 2.32 -6.60 -8.80
C VAL A 133 2.90 -5.37 -8.11
N PHE A 134 2.91 -5.40 -6.80
CA PHE A 134 3.48 -4.33 -5.97
C PHE A 134 4.57 -4.89 -5.08
N TYR A 135 5.66 -4.15 -4.94
CA TYR A 135 6.82 -4.54 -4.15
C TYR A 135 6.85 -3.70 -2.89
N PHE A 136 6.99 -4.38 -1.75
CA PHE A 136 7.06 -3.78 -0.43
C PHE A 136 8.25 -4.33 0.35
N ASP A 137 8.75 -3.53 1.28
CA ASP A 137 9.73 -3.96 2.27
C ASP A 137 9.36 -3.38 3.65
N PRO A 138 9.16 -4.25 4.65
CA PRO A 138 8.80 -3.86 6.02
C PRO A 138 10.02 -3.65 6.92
N GLY A 139 11.25 -3.82 6.42
CA GLY A 139 12.50 -3.60 7.16
C GLY A 139 12.94 -4.70 8.12
N SER A 140 12.05 -5.62 8.52
CA SER A 140 12.40 -6.76 9.39
C SER A 140 11.61 -8.03 9.08
N LYS A 141 12.12 -9.18 9.52
CA LYS A 141 11.47 -10.49 9.37
C LYS A 141 10.15 -10.56 10.13
N GLU A 142 10.12 -10.01 11.34
CA GLU A 142 8.94 -9.98 12.21
C GLU A 142 7.85 -9.10 11.57
N ALA A 143 8.25 -7.95 11.02
CA ALA A 143 7.33 -7.06 10.32
C ALA A 143 6.80 -7.71 9.03
N LEU A 144 7.63 -8.42 8.27
CA LEU A 144 7.19 -9.23 7.12
C LEU A 144 6.10 -10.23 7.52
N GLN A 145 6.32 -11.02 8.57
CA GLN A 145 5.35 -12.01 9.03
C GLN A 145 4.01 -11.37 9.42
N ARG A 146 4.05 -10.24 10.15
CA ARG A 146 2.84 -9.50 10.52
C ARG A 146 2.09 -8.97 9.31
N TRP A 147 2.80 -8.37 8.36
CA TRP A 147 2.21 -7.86 7.13
C TRP A 147 1.60 -8.95 6.25
N THR A 148 2.31 -10.06 6.04
CA THR A 148 1.78 -11.20 5.27
C THR A 148 0.46 -11.70 5.84
N ARG A 149 0.43 -11.99 7.16
CA ARG A 149 -0.79 -12.46 7.84
C ARG A 149 -1.93 -11.44 7.72
N ALA A 150 -1.65 -10.16 7.97
CA ALA A 150 -2.68 -9.12 7.94
C ALA A 150 -3.27 -8.91 6.53
N LEU A 151 -2.45 -9.00 5.49
CA LEU A 151 -2.90 -8.86 4.11
C LEU A 151 -3.72 -10.07 3.63
N GLU A 152 -3.34 -11.28 4.06
CA GLU A 152 -4.13 -12.49 3.82
C GLU A 152 -5.50 -12.41 4.51
N GLU A 153 -5.54 -11.95 5.76
CA GLU A 153 -6.79 -11.72 6.51
C GLU A 153 -7.66 -10.64 5.85
N ALA A 154 -7.06 -9.50 5.49
CA ALA A 154 -7.74 -8.40 4.81
C ALA A 154 -8.31 -8.82 3.44
N SER A 155 -7.59 -9.64 2.68
CA SER A 155 -8.04 -10.22 1.41
C SER A 155 -9.17 -11.23 1.62
N GLY A 156 -9.05 -12.10 2.63
CA GLY A 156 -10.05 -13.11 2.97
C GLY A 156 -11.38 -12.52 3.46
N ALA A 157 -11.33 -11.48 4.30
CA ALA A 157 -12.50 -10.82 4.87
C ALA A 157 -13.40 -10.17 3.81
N ALA A 158 -12.83 -9.76 2.66
CA ALA A 158 -13.60 -9.24 1.53
C ALA A 158 -14.63 -10.25 0.97
N ARG A 159 -14.43 -11.57 1.21
CA ARG A 159 -15.38 -12.62 0.81
C ARG A 159 -16.69 -12.59 1.60
N THR A 160 -16.63 -12.13 2.85
CA THR A 160 -17.77 -12.21 3.79
C THR A 160 -18.65 -10.96 3.68
N ALA A 161 -18.05 -9.78 3.48
CA ALA A 161 -18.77 -8.51 3.41
C ALA A 161 -19.69 -8.36 2.17
N ARG A 162 -19.50 -9.15 1.11
CA ARG A 162 -20.35 -9.12 -0.11
C ARG A 162 -21.57 -10.05 -0.07
N LYS A 163 -21.69 -10.89 0.97
CA LYS A 163 -22.80 -11.83 1.15
C LYS A 163 -23.84 -11.39 2.18
N ALA A 164 -23.54 -10.34 2.95
CA ALA A 164 -24.47 -9.68 3.85
C ALA A 164 -25.16 -8.53 3.10
#